data_AF-A0A938LIY3-F1
#
_entry.id   AF-A0A938LIY3-F1
#
_cell.length_a   1.000
_cell.length_b   1.000
_cell.length_c   1.000
_cell.angle_alpha   90.00
_cell.angle_beta   90.00
_cell.angle_gamma   90.00
#
_symmetry.space_group_name_H-M   'P 1'
#
loop_
_entity.id
_entity.type
_entity.pdbx_description
1 polymer ?
#
loop_
_entity_poly.entity_id
_entity_poly.type
_entity_poly.pdbx_seq_one_letter_code
_entity_poly.pdbx_strand_id
1 'polypeptide(L)'
;MDSSLIMQIVLAVLVLTALVVGGFSVKTRRAWDVVAGFLVFISACVLLIFLSMSLKARRTWLKKLDGLEVKMAQLTDEHGKLLYGDLTEVSQQGGEDSVQTIGAKLGRLLLDRGRTWRQSVPSPLAADGTIIVNIATAAAGRPHQIPVNFIIHAFRESDHPAGYRVPATYLGEFQVVAVTETSVQLRATLQSPDLSAFVARNPTANFADAFNNTFVSNATWSLYEILPVDDHRVFAAADSQPDLVAPAAFGAPNEAEISQTLQFIAERSAIPPSPESLQAIADRYRRDGRRSTNEDPPEFVYATVRFTKEYAEKVDSDAPLSPLNSEFFDASGQAQVPFLQRGEGGSVTIKADTVGAFPLEQANQLTASGSCELVDRIYVRKLHDFASAFHALYDQYIDISNKSKSQAYNRDQLDAANKNLTLVIQKRQDERSKVETDLGFVKQEADRVKSLVGRLQQDLSATQDHLRTLFRANLALEQELAGIEKAILDRAQREVERAVASP
;
A
#
# COMPACT_ATOMS: atom_id res chain seq x y z
N MET A 1 18.20 64.33 -51.33
CA MET A 1 19.43 64.67 -52.09
C MET A 1 20.60 64.12 -51.31
N ASP A 2 21.34 63.17 -51.90
CA ASP A 2 22.40 62.47 -51.20
C ASP A 2 23.50 63.45 -50.74
N SER A 3 23.83 63.38 -49.45
CA SER A 3 24.87 64.20 -48.83
C SER A 3 26.25 64.06 -49.48
N SER A 4 26.48 63.00 -50.27
CA SER A 4 27.70 62.83 -51.06
C SER A 4 27.76 63.79 -52.25
N LEU A 5 26.62 64.07 -52.89
CA LEU A 5 26.54 64.89 -54.11
C LEU A 5 26.76 66.38 -53.77
N ILE A 6 26.23 66.83 -52.63
CA ILE A 6 26.47 68.18 -52.11
C ILE A 6 27.94 68.37 -51.73
N MET A 7 28.58 67.37 -51.08
CA MET A 7 30.01 67.46 -50.73
C MET A 7 30.93 67.45 -51.96
N GLN A 8 30.59 66.70 -53.01
CA GLN A 8 31.35 66.70 -54.27
C GLN A 8 31.29 68.06 -54.98
N ILE A 9 30.11 68.70 -55.00
CA ILE A 9 29.94 70.05 -55.57
C ILE A 9 30.75 71.07 -54.77
N VAL A 10 30.68 71.05 -53.44
CA VAL A 10 31.43 71.98 -52.58
C VAL A 10 32.95 71.78 -52.76
N LEU A 11 33.43 70.54 -52.81
CA LEU A 11 34.85 70.24 -53.04
C LEU A 11 35.31 70.72 -54.42
N ALA A 12 34.51 70.51 -55.46
CA ALA A 12 34.82 70.98 -56.82
C ALA A 12 34.93 72.51 -56.87
N VAL A 13 33.99 73.24 -56.25
CA VAL A 13 34.05 74.70 -56.14
C VAL A 13 35.31 75.15 -55.39
N LEU A 14 35.67 74.49 -54.30
CA LEU A 14 36.83 74.85 -53.47
C LEU A 14 38.16 74.67 -54.23
N VAL A 15 38.29 73.55 -54.97
CA VAL A 15 39.46 73.29 -55.85
C VAL A 15 39.54 74.31 -56.98
N LEU A 16 38.41 74.63 -57.61
CA LEU A 16 38.34 75.60 -58.71
C LEU A 16 38.71 77.01 -58.21
N THR A 17 38.25 77.39 -57.02
CA THR A 17 38.61 78.66 -56.37
C THR A 17 40.10 78.70 -56.02
N ALA A 18 40.68 77.61 -55.50
CA ALA A 18 42.10 77.52 -55.21
C ALA A 18 42.97 77.61 -56.47
N LEU A 19 42.54 77.02 -57.59
CA LEU A 19 43.21 77.14 -58.89
C LEU A 19 43.16 78.57 -59.45
N VAL A 20 42.01 79.23 -59.35
CA VAL A 20 41.85 80.63 -59.78
C VAL A 20 42.73 81.56 -58.94
N VAL A 21 42.68 81.47 -57.61
CA VAL A 21 43.50 82.29 -56.71
C VAL A 21 45.00 82.00 -56.90
N GLY A 22 45.36 80.73 -57.06
CA GLY A 22 46.74 80.32 -57.36
C GLY A 22 47.25 80.92 -58.68
N GLY A 23 46.45 80.86 -59.75
CA GLY A 23 46.80 81.44 -61.05
C GLY A 23 46.97 82.95 -61.04
N PHE A 24 46.13 83.68 -60.28
CA PHE A 24 46.29 85.14 -60.11
C PHE A 24 47.46 85.51 -59.20
N SER A 25 47.84 84.65 -58.24
CA SER A 25 48.93 84.93 -57.29
C SER A 25 50.35 84.75 -57.89
N VAL A 26 50.50 84.02 -59.00
CA VAL A 26 51.80 83.85 -59.70
C VAL A 26 52.33 85.18 -60.25
N LYS A 27 51.45 86.13 -60.56
CA LYS A 27 51.82 87.43 -61.15
C LYS A 27 52.24 88.47 -60.11
N THR A 28 51.94 88.24 -58.82
CA THR A 28 52.09 89.22 -57.73
C THR A 28 53.07 88.78 -56.63
N ARG A 29 53.42 87.49 -56.52
CA ARG A 29 54.33 86.96 -55.48
C ARG A 29 55.41 86.04 -56.04
N ARG A 30 56.47 85.79 -55.25
CA ARG A 30 57.55 84.85 -55.61
C ARG A 30 56.97 83.44 -55.75
N ALA A 31 57.43 82.69 -56.75
CA ALA A 31 56.89 81.36 -57.09
C ALA A 31 56.84 80.38 -55.89
N TRP A 32 57.78 80.51 -54.94
CA TRP A 32 57.83 79.70 -53.72
C TRP A 32 56.62 79.86 -52.79
N ASP A 33 56.07 81.06 -52.66
CA ASP A 33 54.90 81.30 -51.79
C ASP A 33 53.64 80.64 -52.35
N VAL A 34 53.52 80.58 -53.68
CA VAL A 34 52.39 79.92 -54.37
C VAL A 34 52.47 78.40 -54.20
N VAL A 35 53.67 77.82 -54.34
CA VAL A 35 53.90 76.38 -54.12
C VAL A 35 53.61 76.00 -52.65
N ALA A 36 54.06 76.81 -51.70
CA ALA A 36 53.77 76.60 -50.28
C ALA A 36 52.25 76.66 -49.99
N GLY A 37 51.52 77.60 -50.60
CA GLY A 37 50.07 77.69 -50.48
C GLY A 37 49.34 76.45 -51.00
N PHE A 38 49.73 75.91 -52.16
CA PHE A 38 49.17 74.66 -52.69
C PHE A 38 49.49 73.45 -51.79
N LEU A 39 50.70 73.38 -51.23
CA LEU A 39 51.07 72.32 -50.27
C LEU A 39 50.23 72.37 -48.99
N VAL A 40 50.00 73.56 -48.43
CA VAL A 40 49.12 73.74 -47.25
C VAL A 40 47.68 73.37 -47.59
N PHE A 41 47.19 73.74 -48.77
CA PHE A 41 45.86 73.38 -49.24
C PHE A 41 45.68 71.86 -49.37
N ILE A 42 46.63 71.17 -50.02
CA ILE A 42 46.61 69.70 -50.15
C ILE A 42 46.68 69.06 -48.77
N SER A 43 47.53 69.55 -47.87
CA SER A 43 47.63 69.06 -46.49
C SER A 43 46.30 69.21 -45.73
N ALA A 44 45.64 70.36 -45.84
CA ALA A 44 44.34 70.59 -45.21
C ALA A 44 43.25 69.65 -45.76
N CYS A 45 43.22 69.42 -47.08
CA CYS A 45 42.30 68.46 -47.71
C CYS A 45 42.53 67.03 -47.21
N VAL A 46 43.78 66.60 -47.13
CA VAL A 46 44.15 65.27 -46.59
C VAL A 46 43.73 65.15 -45.12
N LEU A 47 43.93 66.19 -44.32
CA LEU A 47 43.53 66.23 -42.91
C LEU A 47 42.00 66.12 -42.75
N LEU A 48 41.23 66.82 -43.58
CA LEU A 48 39.76 66.71 -43.60
C LEU A 48 39.28 65.29 -43.98
N ILE A 49 39.94 64.63 -44.92
CA ILE A 49 39.65 63.24 -45.28
C ILE A 49 39.89 62.33 -44.07
N PHE A 50 41.04 62.47 -43.39
CA PHE A 50 41.32 61.71 -42.17
C PHE A 50 40.33 61.98 -41.04
N LEU A 51 39.91 63.24 -40.84
CA LEU A 51 38.88 63.60 -39.86
C LEU A 51 37.51 62.98 -40.20
N SER A 52 37.16 62.94 -41.49
CA SER A 52 35.90 62.32 -41.93
C SER A 52 35.92 60.80 -41.72
N MET A 53 37.06 60.15 -41.98
CA MET A 53 37.24 58.72 -41.75
C MET A 53 37.23 58.39 -40.26
N SER A 54 37.85 59.22 -39.41
CA SER A 54 37.81 59.02 -37.96
C SER A 54 36.39 59.18 -37.39
N LEU A 55 35.62 60.16 -37.88
CA LEU A 55 34.20 60.33 -37.50
C LEU A 55 33.31 59.19 -38.00
N LYS A 56 33.54 58.69 -39.22
CA LYS A 56 32.82 57.52 -39.76
C LYS A 56 33.15 56.25 -38.98
N ALA A 57 34.43 56.04 -38.67
CA ALA A 57 34.87 54.95 -37.81
C ALA A 57 34.20 55.05 -36.44
N ARG A 58 34.22 56.23 -35.78
CA ARG A 58 33.55 56.46 -34.49
C ARG A 58 32.06 56.15 -34.54
N ARG A 59 31.33 56.62 -35.56
CA ARG A 59 29.89 56.29 -35.72
C ARG A 59 29.65 54.79 -35.89
N THR A 60 30.53 54.10 -36.60
CA THR A 60 30.42 52.65 -36.80
C THR A 60 30.68 51.90 -35.50
N TRP A 61 31.66 52.35 -34.71
CA TRP A 61 31.95 51.83 -33.37
C TRP A 61 30.80 52.07 -32.39
N LEU A 62 30.19 53.26 -32.40
CA LEU A 62 29.02 53.55 -31.55
C LEU A 62 27.82 52.65 -31.91
N LYS A 63 27.51 52.47 -33.20
CA LYS A 63 26.44 51.53 -33.59
C LYS A 63 26.73 50.09 -33.17
N LYS A 64 28.00 49.67 -33.20
CA LYS A 64 28.40 48.35 -32.70
C LYS A 64 28.26 48.26 -31.18
N LEU A 65 28.58 49.32 -30.45
CA LEU A 65 28.39 49.42 -29.00
C LEU A 65 26.91 49.25 -28.65
N ASP A 66 26.01 50.04 -29.25
CA ASP A 66 24.57 49.96 -29.01
C ASP A 66 24.03 48.54 -29.28
N GLY A 67 24.48 47.92 -30.38
CA GLY A 67 24.08 46.55 -30.72
C GLY A 67 24.65 45.50 -29.76
N LEU A 68 25.82 45.73 -29.15
CA LEU A 68 26.40 44.85 -28.14
C LEU A 68 25.71 45.02 -26.78
N GLU A 69 25.29 46.23 -26.41
CA GLU A 69 24.54 46.49 -25.18
C GLU A 69 23.19 45.77 -25.19
N VAL A 70 22.45 45.83 -26.30
CA VAL A 70 21.18 45.09 -26.45
C VAL A 70 21.40 43.58 -26.35
N LYS A 71 22.44 43.05 -27.00
CA LYS A 71 22.77 41.62 -26.90
C LYS A 71 23.20 41.22 -25.51
N MET A 72 23.95 42.07 -24.80
CA MET A 72 24.34 41.82 -23.42
C MET A 72 23.10 41.73 -22.53
N ALA A 73 22.15 42.67 -22.66
CA ALA A 73 20.91 42.66 -21.91
C ALA A 73 20.06 41.39 -22.18
N GLN A 74 19.94 40.99 -23.45
CA GLN A 74 19.26 39.74 -23.83
C GLN A 74 19.94 38.51 -23.25
N LEU A 75 21.27 38.40 -23.37
CA LEU A 75 22.03 37.26 -22.84
C LEU A 75 22.00 37.21 -21.31
N THR A 76 21.97 38.36 -20.63
CA THR A 76 21.82 38.38 -19.16
C THR A 76 20.43 37.92 -18.72
N ASP A 77 19.38 38.26 -19.48
CA ASP A 77 18.01 37.78 -19.21
C ASP A 77 17.88 36.28 -19.48
N GLU A 78 18.40 35.80 -20.62
CA GLU A 78 18.48 34.37 -20.95
C GLU A 78 19.29 33.59 -19.91
N HIS A 79 20.43 34.12 -19.47
CA HIS A 79 21.24 33.49 -18.43
C HIS A 79 20.49 33.42 -17.09
N GLY A 80 19.75 34.47 -16.73
CA GLY A 80 18.87 34.48 -15.57
C GLY A 80 17.78 33.41 -15.66
N LYS A 81 17.10 33.30 -16.81
CA LYS A 81 16.08 32.28 -17.08
C LYS A 81 16.64 30.86 -17.04
N LEU A 82 17.82 30.61 -17.61
CA LEU A 82 18.44 29.29 -17.58
C LEU A 82 18.88 28.87 -16.16
N LEU A 83 19.31 29.82 -15.33
CA LEU A 83 19.74 29.52 -13.96
C LEU A 83 18.56 29.32 -13.01
N TYR A 84 17.60 30.25 -13.00
CA TYR A 84 16.56 30.36 -11.99
C TYR A 84 15.17 29.96 -12.49
N GLY A 85 15.00 29.78 -13.79
CA GLY A 85 13.70 29.58 -14.44
C GLY A 85 12.93 30.90 -14.58
N ASP A 86 11.77 30.83 -15.21
CA ASP A 86 10.81 31.93 -15.14
C ASP A 86 10.17 31.94 -13.74
N LEU A 87 10.65 32.84 -12.87
CA LEU A 87 10.14 33.01 -11.50
C LEU A 87 8.65 33.40 -11.46
N THR A 88 8.05 33.73 -12.60
CA THR A 88 6.66 34.12 -12.69
C THR A 88 5.76 33.00 -13.22
N GLU A 89 6.30 31.88 -13.70
CA GLU A 89 5.53 30.70 -14.10
C GLU A 89 5.39 29.73 -12.92
N VAL A 90 4.14 29.38 -12.57
CA VAL A 90 3.88 28.28 -11.65
C VAL A 90 4.09 26.98 -12.45
N SER A 91 5.25 26.37 -12.25
CA SER A 91 5.75 25.17 -12.94
C SER A 91 4.89 23.91 -12.66
N GLN A 92 3.65 23.89 -13.16
CA GLN A 92 2.85 22.67 -13.30
C GLN A 92 2.76 22.22 -14.78
N GLN A 93 2.92 23.16 -15.72
CA GLN A 93 2.92 22.88 -17.16
C GLN A 93 4.31 23.12 -17.71
N GLY A 94 5.13 22.07 -17.84
CA GLY A 94 6.23 22.00 -18.81
C GLY A 94 7.14 23.22 -19.03
N GLY A 95 7.28 24.13 -18.05
CA GLY A 95 8.08 25.34 -18.19
C GLY A 95 9.53 24.99 -18.48
N GLU A 96 10.23 25.87 -19.20
CA GLU A 96 11.62 25.64 -19.60
C GLU A 96 12.47 25.22 -18.39
N ASP A 97 13.04 24.03 -18.47
CA ASP A 97 13.77 23.42 -17.37
C ASP A 97 15.02 24.25 -17.03
N SER A 98 14.98 24.98 -15.92
CA SER A 98 16.14 25.69 -15.39
C SER A 98 17.07 24.75 -14.63
N VAL A 99 18.34 25.13 -14.48
CA VAL A 99 19.32 24.35 -13.71
C VAL A 99 18.86 24.15 -12.26
N GLN A 100 18.25 25.17 -11.64
CA GLN A 100 17.69 25.04 -10.30
C GLN A 100 16.47 24.11 -10.26
N THR A 101 15.56 24.21 -11.24
CA THR A 101 14.37 23.36 -11.30
C THR A 101 14.75 21.90 -11.53
N ILE A 102 15.72 21.62 -12.41
CA ILE A 102 16.28 20.28 -12.61
C ILE A 102 16.97 19.80 -11.34
N GLY A 103 17.77 20.65 -10.69
CA GLY A 103 18.43 20.34 -9.43
C GLY A 103 17.43 19.96 -8.33
N ALA A 104 16.33 20.69 -8.22
CA ALA A 104 15.24 20.41 -7.30
C ALA A 104 14.50 19.10 -7.66
N LYS A 105 14.21 18.87 -8.96
CA LYS A 105 13.62 17.61 -9.45
C LYS A 105 14.52 16.41 -9.13
N LEU A 106 15.82 16.52 -9.39
CA LEU A 106 16.80 15.50 -9.04
C LEU A 106 16.89 15.31 -7.52
N GLY A 107 16.91 16.40 -6.76
CA GLY A 107 16.91 16.36 -5.29
C GLY A 107 15.70 15.60 -4.75
N ARG A 108 14.50 15.87 -5.29
CA ARG A 108 13.27 15.14 -4.96
C ARG A 108 13.36 13.67 -5.32
N LEU A 109 13.80 13.34 -6.54
CA LEU A 109 14.00 11.95 -6.97
C LEU A 109 15.02 11.20 -6.09
N LEU A 110 16.08 11.88 -5.64
CA LEU A 110 17.08 11.31 -4.75
C LEU A 110 16.51 11.12 -3.33
N LEU A 111 15.70 12.06 -2.85
CA LEU A 111 15.05 11.99 -1.55
C LEU A 111 14.00 10.86 -1.52
N ASP A 112 13.16 10.77 -2.55
CA ASP A 112 12.10 9.75 -2.67
C ASP A 112 12.68 8.33 -2.86
N ARG A 113 13.89 8.20 -3.41
CA ARG A 113 14.56 6.91 -3.62
C ARG A 113 15.35 6.43 -2.39
N GLY A 114 15.87 7.36 -1.60
CA GLY A 114 16.84 7.06 -0.54
C GLY A 114 18.10 6.32 -1.05
N ARG A 115 18.87 5.76 -0.12
CA ARG A 115 20.00 4.87 -0.44
C ARG A 115 19.50 3.46 -0.76
N THR A 116 20.16 2.82 -1.73
CA THR A 116 19.82 1.48 -2.21
C THR A 116 21.06 0.60 -2.28
N TRP A 117 20.99 -0.60 -1.75
CA TRP A 117 22.07 -1.59 -1.77
C TRP A 117 21.61 -2.83 -2.52
N ARG A 118 22.07 -2.98 -3.77
CA ARG A 118 21.68 -4.09 -4.66
C ARG A 118 22.67 -5.25 -4.60
N GLN A 119 22.23 -6.40 -5.07
CA GLN A 119 23.02 -7.63 -5.18
C GLN A 119 23.60 -8.10 -3.85
N SER A 120 22.97 -7.74 -2.73
CA SER A 120 23.43 -8.14 -1.40
C SER A 120 23.13 -9.61 -1.16
N VAL A 121 24.03 -10.36 -0.53
CA VAL A 121 23.90 -11.81 -0.36
C VAL A 121 23.47 -12.12 1.07
N PRO A 122 22.24 -12.63 1.30
CA PRO A 122 21.81 -13.04 2.62
C PRO A 122 22.49 -14.35 3.05
N SER A 123 22.72 -14.50 4.35
CA SER A 123 23.14 -15.74 4.99
C SER A 123 21.93 -16.49 5.55
N PRO A 124 22.04 -17.79 5.83
CA PRO A 124 20.98 -18.55 6.48
C PRO A 124 20.49 -17.89 7.77
N LEU A 125 19.19 -18.00 8.04
CA LEU A 125 18.57 -17.50 9.27
C LEU A 125 19.25 -18.13 10.49
N ALA A 126 19.72 -17.29 11.41
CA ALA A 126 20.35 -17.74 12.65
C ALA A 126 19.28 -18.14 13.69
N ALA A 127 19.68 -18.94 14.70
CA ALA A 127 18.77 -19.44 15.73
C ALA A 127 18.12 -18.33 16.58
N ASP A 128 18.74 -17.15 16.64
CA ASP A 128 18.24 -15.96 17.32
C ASP A 128 17.25 -15.12 16.46
N GLY A 129 16.90 -15.62 15.26
CA GLY A 129 15.98 -14.96 14.34
C GLY A 129 16.62 -13.82 13.53
N THR A 130 17.95 -13.69 13.55
CA THR A 130 18.66 -12.68 12.76
C THR A 130 19.21 -13.22 11.44
N ILE A 131 19.41 -12.33 10.48
CA ILE A 131 19.94 -12.64 9.14
C ILE A 131 21.14 -11.74 8.89
N ILE A 132 22.28 -12.34 8.56
CA ILE A 132 23.47 -11.57 8.15
C ILE A 132 23.42 -11.37 6.64
N VAL A 133 23.44 -10.13 6.19
CA VAL A 133 23.44 -9.79 4.76
C VAL A 133 24.78 -9.16 4.39
N ASN A 134 25.48 -9.78 3.45
CA ASN A 134 26.73 -9.27 2.90
C ASN A 134 26.43 -8.25 1.81
N ILE A 135 26.93 -7.03 1.96
CA ILE A 135 26.63 -5.92 1.07
C ILE A 135 27.63 -5.89 -0.09
N ALA A 136 27.16 -6.09 -1.32
CA ALA A 136 28.03 -6.16 -2.50
C ALA A 136 28.84 -4.88 -2.74
N THR A 137 28.28 -3.70 -2.46
CA THR A 137 28.99 -2.43 -2.60
C THR A 137 30.15 -2.29 -1.60
N ALA A 138 30.01 -2.87 -0.41
CA ALA A 138 31.07 -2.92 0.59
C ALA A 138 32.17 -3.91 0.23
N ALA A 139 31.80 -5.05 -0.36
CA ALA A 139 32.76 -5.99 -0.94
C ALA A 139 33.60 -5.36 -2.08
N ALA A 140 33.07 -4.33 -2.75
CA ALA A 140 33.78 -3.53 -3.76
C ALA A 140 34.63 -2.37 -3.16
N GLY A 141 34.86 -2.35 -1.84
CA GLY A 141 35.73 -1.39 -1.16
C GLY A 141 35.08 -0.03 -0.87
N ARG A 142 33.75 0.09 -0.98
CA ARG A 142 33.02 1.32 -0.64
C ARG A 142 32.21 1.14 0.65
N PRO A 143 32.38 1.97 1.69
CA PRO A 143 31.63 1.81 2.92
C PRO A 143 30.12 1.90 2.64
N HIS A 144 29.35 0.95 3.16
CA HIS A 144 27.90 0.89 2.90
C HIS A 144 27.10 1.93 3.71
N GLN A 145 27.67 2.51 4.77
CA GLN A 145 27.10 3.61 5.58
C GLN A 145 25.72 3.32 6.21
N ILE A 146 25.40 2.04 6.46
CA ILE A 146 24.15 1.67 7.13
C ILE A 146 24.38 1.78 8.65
N PRO A 147 23.60 2.59 9.39
CA PRO A 147 23.75 2.70 10.85
C PRO A 147 23.03 1.58 11.61
N VAL A 148 23.43 1.36 12.86
CA VAL A 148 22.72 0.46 13.80
C VAL A 148 21.38 1.07 14.20
N ASN A 149 20.38 0.23 14.52
CA ASN A 149 18.99 0.57 14.80
C ASN A 149 18.22 1.19 13.63
N PHE A 150 18.81 1.18 12.44
CA PHE A 150 18.18 1.70 11.24
C PHE A 150 17.15 0.72 10.69
N ILE A 151 16.09 1.25 10.06
CA ILE A 151 15.04 0.45 9.42
C ILE A 151 15.35 0.37 7.92
N ILE A 152 15.28 -0.83 7.35
CA ILE A 152 15.46 -1.05 5.93
C ILE A 152 14.41 -2.01 5.37
N HIS A 153 14.05 -1.80 4.11
CA HIS A 153 13.08 -2.60 3.39
C HIS A 153 13.82 -3.54 2.44
N ALA A 154 13.61 -4.85 2.57
CA ALA A 154 14.31 -5.84 1.78
C ALA A 154 13.44 -6.43 0.68
N PHE A 155 14.02 -6.59 -0.50
CA PHE A 155 13.40 -7.21 -1.67
C PHE A 155 14.30 -8.32 -2.19
N ARG A 156 13.72 -9.48 -2.50
CA ARG A 156 14.40 -10.52 -3.26
C ARG A 156 14.52 -10.09 -4.71
N GLU A 157 15.72 -10.18 -5.24
CA GLU A 157 16.01 -9.87 -6.63
C GLU A 157 15.72 -11.05 -7.54
N SER A 158 15.53 -10.72 -8.82
CA SER A 158 15.21 -11.65 -9.87
C SER A 158 15.82 -11.18 -11.18
N ASP A 159 16.27 -12.12 -12.01
CA ASP A 159 16.82 -11.78 -13.32
C ASP A 159 15.70 -11.26 -14.24
N HIS A 160 15.90 -10.03 -14.74
CA HIS A 160 15.05 -9.39 -15.72
C HIS A 160 15.45 -9.87 -17.14
N PRO A 161 14.51 -10.02 -18.10
CA PRO A 161 14.81 -10.47 -19.46
C PRO A 161 15.89 -9.65 -20.19
N ALA A 162 16.05 -8.37 -19.82
CA ALA A 162 17.08 -7.49 -20.37
C ALA A 162 18.49 -7.66 -19.74
N GLY A 163 18.73 -8.71 -18.95
CA GLY A 163 20.07 -9.11 -18.50
C GLY A 163 20.57 -8.43 -17.22
N TYR A 164 19.70 -7.77 -16.46
CA TYR A 164 20.02 -7.18 -15.16
C TYR A 164 19.10 -7.71 -14.05
N ARG A 165 19.48 -7.55 -12.79
CA ARG A 165 18.66 -7.96 -11.65
C ARG A 165 17.77 -6.83 -11.17
N VAL A 166 16.50 -7.14 -10.91
CA VAL A 166 15.49 -6.22 -10.37
C VAL A 166 14.89 -6.75 -9.08
N PRO A 167 14.51 -5.87 -8.13
CA PRO A 167 13.69 -6.29 -6.99
C PRO A 167 12.34 -6.83 -7.50
N ALA A 168 11.96 -8.03 -7.08
CA ALA A 168 10.74 -8.69 -7.56
C ALA A 168 9.77 -9.08 -6.45
N THR A 169 10.28 -9.48 -5.28
CA THR A 169 9.43 -9.90 -4.16
C THR A 169 9.80 -9.13 -2.91
N TYR A 170 8.82 -8.45 -2.33
CA TYR A 170 9.01 -7.78 -1.04
C TYR A 170 9.11 -8.81 0.09
N LEU A 171 10.18 -8.73 0.87
CA LEU A 171 10.46 -9.68 1.97
C LEU A 171 9.96 -9.16 3.31
N GLY A 172 9.97 -7.84 3.50
CA GLY A 172 9.55 -7.20 4.74
C GLY A 172 10.44 -6.02 5.13
N GLU A 173 10.20 -5.55 6.34
CA GLU A 173 10.96 -4.52 7.03
C GLU A 173 11.89 -5.17 8.06
N PHE A 174 13.11 -4.65 8.12
CA PHE A 174 14.15 -5.16 9.00
C PHE A 174 14.83 -4.03 9.76
N GLN A 175 15.04 -4.23 11.05
CA GLN A 175 15.90 -3.39 11.86
C GLN A 175 17.34 -3.91 11.83
N VAL A 176 18.29 -3.00 11.65
CA VAL A 176 19.72 -3.28 11.69
C VAL A 176 20.17 -3.41 13.14
N VAL A 177 20.56 -4.61 13.54
CA VAL A 177 21.00 -4.94 14.91
C VAL A 177 22.48 -4.70 15.09
N ALA A 178 23.29 -5.07 14.10
CA ALA A 178 24.73 -4.92 14.12
C ALA A 178 25.26 -4.63 12.72
N VAL A 179 26.42 -4.00 12.65
CA VAL A 179 27.05 -3.58 11.40
C VAL A 179 28.53 -3.93 11.45
N THR A 180 29.04 -4.49 10.37
CA THR A 180 30.49 -4.67 10.12
C THR A 180 30.90 -3.84 8.90
N GLU A 181 32.16 -3.88 8.48
CA GLU A 181 32.59 -3.15 7.29
C GLU A 181 31.93 -3.65 5.99
N THR A 182 31.55 -4.93 5.93
CA THR A 182 31.08 -5.59 4.70
C THR A 182 29.69 -6.22 4.82
N SER A 183 29.13 -6.30 6.03
CA SER A 183 27.86 -6.97 6.28
C SER A 183 27.04 -6.27 7.35
N VAL A 184 25.72 -6.50 7.30
CA VAL A 184 24.76 -6.02 8.29
C VAL A 184 23.97 -7.19 8.86
N GLN A 185 23.74 -7.17 10.16
CA GLN A 185 22.88 -8.14 10.85
C GLN A 185 21.49 -7.54 11.01
N LEU A 186 20.50 -8.23 10.47
CA LEU A 186 19.13 -7.76 10.34
C LEU A 186 18.18 -8.59 11.20
N ARG A 187 17.17 -7.94 11.78
CA ARG A 187 16.04 -8.59 12.47
C ARG A 187 14.75 -8.09 11.87
N ALA A 188 13.86 -9.00 11.47
CA ALA A 188 12.57 -8.62 10.90
C ALA A 188 11.71 -7.88 11.95
N THR A 189 11.21 -6.71 11.57
CA THR A 189 10.20 -5.93 12.34
C THR A 189 8.81 -6.10 11.74
N LEU A 190 8.73 -6.15 10.41
CA LEU A 190 7.52 -6.46 9.66
C LEU A 190 7.83 -7.56 8.64
N GLN A 191 7.05 -8.64 8.63
CA GLN A 191 7.19 -9.70 7.64
C GLN A 191 6.20 -9.47 6.49
N SER A 192 6.62 -9.66 5.24
CA SER A 192 5.68 -9.50 4.13
C SER A 192 4.54 -10.53 4.20
N PRO A 193 3.32 -10.18 3.76
CA PRO A 193 2.20 -11.11 3.73
C PRO A 193 2.49 -12.39 2.92
N ASP A 194 3.29 -12.29 1.85
CA ASP A 194 3.73 -13.43 1.06
C ASP A 194 4.65 -14.36 1.85
N LEU A 195 5.57 -13.80 2.64
CA LEU A 195 6.41 -14.56 3.55
C LEU A 195 5.55 -15.28 4.60
N SER A 196 4.61 -14.56 5.22
CA SER A 196 3.74 -15.11 6.25
C SER A 196 2.76 -16.17 5.71
N ALA A 197 2.26 -16.00 4.48
CA ALA A 197 1.41 -16.96 3.79
C ALA A 197 2.20 -18.20 3.31
N PHE A 198 3.45 -18.02 2.88
CA PHE A 198 4.36 -19.12 2.57
C PHE A 198 4.63 -19.98 3.81
N VAL A 199 4.86 -19.34 4.96
CA VAL A 199 5.02 -20.02 6.26
C VAL A 199 3.77 -20.81 6.64
N ALA A 200 2.59 -20.20 6.52
CA ALA A 200 1.33 -20.87 6.83
C ALA A 200 1.06 -22.14 5.97
N ARG A 201 1.55 -22.16 4.72
CA ARG A 201 1.38 -23.31 3.80
C ARG A 201 2.42 -24.40 3.99
N ASN A 202 3.55 -24.11 4.64
CA ASN A 202 4.63 -25.06 4.88
C ASN A 202 4.87 -25.24 6.40
N PRO A 203 3.92 -25.85 7.13
CA PRO A 203 3.96 -25.93 8.59
C PRO A 203 4.94 -26.99 9.15
N THR A 204 5.78 -27.62 8.32
CA THR A 204 6.75 -28.62 8.80
C THR A 204 7.83 -27.97 9.66
N ALA A 205 8.39 -28.76 10.58
CA ALA A 205 9.24 -28.37 11.72
C ALA A 205 10.50 -27.53 11.40
N ASN A 206 10.77 -27.20 10.14
CA ASN A 206 11.97 -26.50 9.72
C ASN A 206 11.64 -25.20 8.97
N PHE A 207 11.01 -24.24 9.65
CA PHE A 207 10.82 -22.88 9.13
C PHE A 207 12.12 -22.30 8.58
N ALA A 208 13.23 -22.47 9.30
CA ALA A 208 14.54 -22.03 8.86
C ALA A 208 14.94 -22.66 7.52
N ASP A 209 14.67 -23.95 7.29
CA ASP A 209 15.02 -24.62 6.03
C ASP A 209 14.14 -24.15 4.86
N ALA A 210 12.83 -23.99 5.09
CA ALA A 210 11.92 -23.46 4.07
C ALA A 210 12.27 -22.01 3.72
N PHE A 211 12.56 -21.18 4.73
CA PHE A 211 13.01 -19.81 4.55
C PHE A 211 14.34 -19.76 3.77
N ASN A 212 15.31 -20.56 4.19
CA ASN A 212 16.63 -20.59 3.58
C ASN A 212 16.57 -21.08 2.13
N ASN A 213 15.79 -22.11 1.84
CA ASN A 213 15.65 -22.64 0.48
C ASN A 213 14.94 -21.68 -0.47
N THR A 214 13.96 -20.91 0.02
CA THR A 214 13.14 -20.05 -0.84
C THR A 214 13.68 -18.63 -0.97
N PHE A 215 14.23 -18.06 0.11
CA PHE A 215 14.57 -16.63 0.17
C PHE A 215 16.08 -16.35 0.27
N VAL A 216 16.90 -17.34 0.64
CA VAL A 216 18.35 -17.17 0.87
C VAL A 216 19.19 -17.89 -0.19
N SER A 217 18.86 -19.14 -0.49
CA SER A 217 19.64 -20.01 -1.38
C SER A 217 19.69 -19.45 -2.81
N ASN A 218 20.91 -19.19 -3.30
CA ASN A 218 21.20 -18.60 -4.61
C ASN A 218 20.42 -17.29 -4.91
N ALA A 219 19.98 -16.58 -3.87
CA ALA A 219 19.24 -15.35 -4.00
C ALA A 219 20.16 -14.14 -3.72
N THR A 220 19.85 -13.02 -4.37
CA THR A 220 20.38 -11.71 -3.97
C THR A 220 19.25 -10.82 -3.53
N TRP A 221 19.55 -9.90 -2.63
CA TRP A 221 18.60 -8.96 -2.04
C TRP A 221 18.98 -7.53 -2.44
N SER A 222 17.95 -6.75 -2.75
CA SER A 222 18.02 -5.30 -2.80
C SER A 222 17.49 -4.75 -1.47
N LEU A 223 18.31 -3.95 -0.78
CA LEU A 223 17.93 -3.25 0.44
C LEU A 223 17.65 -1.79 0.10
N TYR A 224 16.53 -1.27 0.62
CA TYR A 224 16.09 0.10 0.43
C TYR A 224 15.99 0.81 1.77
N GLU A 225 16.50 2.04 1.82
CA GLU A 225 16.33 2.93 2.96
C GLU A 225 14.89 3.44 3.07
N ILE A 226 14.26 3.74 1.94
CA ILE A 226 12.88 4.22 1.85
C ILE A 226 12.15 3.34 0.84
N LEU A 227 10.91 2.95 1.13
CA LEU A 227 10.09 2.25 0.15
C LEU A 227 9.90 3.14 -1.08
N PRO A 228 10.04 2.60 -2.31
CA PRO A 228 9.81 3.37 -3.53
C PRO A 228 8.42 4.01 -3.49
N VAL A 229 8.34 5.30 -3.83
CA VAL A 229 7.07 6.03 -3.88
C VAL A 229 6.37 5.74 -5.21
N ASP A 230 5.05 5.60 -5.17
CA ASP A 230 4.21 5.45 -6.36
C ASP A 230 4.07 6.78 -7.10
N ASP A 231 4.11 6.77 -8.43
CA ASP A 231 4.01 7.96 -9.27
C ASP A 231 3.12 7.68 -10.49
N HIS A 232 2.49 8.72 -11.02
CA HIS A 232 1.69 8.66 -12.25
C HIS A 232 2.55 8.39 -13.49
N ARG A 233 3.86 8.68 -13.41
CA ARG A 233 4.79 8.55 -14.55
C ARG A 233 5.61 7.27 -14.57
N VAL A 234 5.40 6.34 -13.63
CA VAL A 234 6.20 5.10 -13.53
C VAL A 234 6.23 4.30 -14.83
N PHE A 235 5.12 4.28 -15.58
CA PHE A 235 5.01 3.58 -16.86
C PHE A 235 4.79 4.54 -18.04
N ALA A 236 5.16 5.81 -17.91
CA ALA A 236 5.07 6.75 -19.03
C ALA A 236 6.14 6.40 -20.08
N ALA A 237 5.78 6.47 -21.37
CA ALA A 237 6.74 6.31 -22.45
C ALA A 237 7.84 7.38 -22.35
N ALA A 238 9.09 7.00 -22.61
CA ALA A 238 10.27 7.84 -22.39
C ALA A 238 10.20 9.23 -23.05
N ASP A 239 9.60 9.32 -24.24
CA ASP A 239 9.48 10.57 -25.01
C ASP A 239 8.17 11.33 -24.73
N SER A 240 7.31 10.80 -23.85
CA SER A 240 6.01 11.41 -23.57
C SER A 240 6.11 12.44 -22.44
N GLN A 241 5.78 13.68 -22.79
CA GLN A 241 5.66 14.77 -21.83
C GLN A 241 4.22 14.87 -21.30
N PRO A 242 4.05 15.22 -20.01
CA PRO A 242 2.74 15.48 -19.44
C PRO A 242 2.14 16.74 -20.04
N ASP A 243 0.89 16.67 -20.48
CA ASP A 243 0.11 17.82 -20.93
C ASP A 243 -1.33 17.65 -20.46
N LEU A 244 -1.73 18.47 -19.49
CA LEU A 244 -3.06 18.45 -18.88
C LEU A 244 -4.21 18.71 -19.87
N VAL A 245 -3.92 19.28 -21.04
CA VAL A 245 -4.91 19.56 -22.11
C VAL A 245 -4.93 18.44 -23.15
N ALA A 246 -3.87 17.62 -23.21
CA ALA A 246 -3.78 16.48 -24.10
C ALA A 246 -4.59 15.28 -23.55
N PRO A 247 -4.95 14.30 -24.42
CA PRO A 247 -5.64 13.08 -24.00
C PRO A 247 -4.86 12.18 -23.02
N ALA A 248 -3.62 12.54 -22.66
CA ALA A 248 -2.78 11.83 -21.71
C ALA A 248 -2.09 12.83 -20.77
N ALA A 249 -2.81 13.26 -19.74
CA ALA A 249 -2.42 14.31 -18.80
C ALA A 249 -1.04 14.07 -18.14
N PHE A 250 -0.69 12.80 -17.88
CA PHE A 250 0.55 12.41 -17.21
C PHE A 250 1.59 11.76 -18.15
N GLY A 251 1.32 11.78 -19.46
CA GLY A 251 2.10 11.08 -20.47
C GLY A 251 1.44 9.79 -20.94
N ALA A 252 1.77 9.37 -22.15
CA ALA A 252 1.24 8.17 -22.78
C ALA A 252 1.79 6.92 -22.07
N PRO A 253 0.93 5.98 -21.66
CA PRO A 253 1.37 4.77 -20.97
C PRO A 253 2.10 3.84 -21.94
N ASN A 254 3.20 3.25 -21.48
CA ASN A 254 3.90 2.17 -22.15
C ASN A 254 3.17 0.83 -21.89
N GLU A 255 2.20 0.51 -22.73
CA GLU A 255 1.34 -0.67 -22.54
C GLU A 255 2.12 -2.00 -22.54
N ALA A 256 3.22 -2.07 -23.30
CA ALA A 256 4.09 -3.24 -23.33
C ALA A 256 4.79 -3.44 -21.98
N GLU A 257 5.32 -2.37 -21.39
CA GLU A 257 6.02 -2.42 -20.10
C GLU A 257 5.08 -2.74 -18.93
N ILE A 258 3.87 -2.16 -18.92
CA ILE A 258 2.83 -2.50 -17.95
C ILE A 258 2.53 -4.00 -18.00
N SER A 259 2.28 -4.52 -19.20
CA SER A 259 1.89 -5.92 -19.39
C SER A 259 3.04 -6.88 -19.03
N GLN A 260 4.27 -6.56 -19.43
CA GLN A 260 5.46 -7.34 -19.10
C GLN A 260 5.74 -7.36 -17.59
N THR A 261 5.63 -6.21 -16.92
CA THR A 261 5.87 -6.09 -15.48
C THR A 261 4.84 -6.89 -14.69
N LEU A 262 3.55 -6.77 -15.04
CA LEU A 262 2.47 -7.50 -14.38
C LEU A 262 2.56 -9.01 -14.62
N GLN A 263 2.93 -9.44 -15.83
CA GLN A 263 3.16 -10.85 -16.11
C GLN A 263 4.36 -11.39 -15.31
N PHE A 264 5.46 -10.64 -15.26
CA PHE A 264 6.63 -11.00 -14.47
C PHE A 264 6.29 -11.15 -12.97
N ILE A 265 5.48 -10.25 -12.42
CA ILE A 265 4.99 -10.35 -11.04
C ILE A 265 4.11 -11.60 -10.87
N ALA A 266 3.20 -11.87 -11.80
CA ALA A 266 2.31 -13.03 -11.73
C ALA A 266 3.08 -14.36 -11.75
N GLU A 267 4.10 -14.48 -12.59
CA GLU A 267 4.92 -15.69 -12.73
C GLU A 267 5.81 -15.98 -11.50
N ARG A 268 6.18 -14.93 -10.75
CA ARG A 268 7.11 -15.06 -9.61
C ARG A 268 6.48 -14.87 -8.24
N SER A 269 5.21 -14.45 -8.18
CA SER A 269 4.47 -14.36 -6.93
C SER A 269 4.15 -15.76 -6.40
N ALA A 270 4.34 -15.96 -5.10
CA ALA A 270 3.87 -17.17 -4.42
C ALA A 270 2.33 -17.29 -4.42
N ILE A 271 1.65 -16.15 -4.60
CA ILE A 271 0.20 -16.04 -4.73
C ILE A 271 -0.08 -15.24 -6.00
N PRO A 272 -0.14 -15.90 -7.18
CA PRO A 272 -0.41 -15.20 -8.40
C PRO A 272 -1.80 -14.54 -8.31
N PRO A 273 -1.90 -13.21 -8.56
CA PRO A 273 -3.20 -12.55 -8.65
C PRO A 273 -4.03 -13.17 -9.77
N SER A 274 -5.37 -13.14 -9.63
CA SER A 274 -6.25 -13.66 -10.69
C SER A 274 -6.06 -12.87 -12.00
N PRO A 275 -6.27 -13.50 -13.17
CA PRO A 275 -6.18 -12.80 -14.45
C PRO A 275 -7.05 -11.54 -14.52
N GLU A 276 -8.23 -11.59 -13.92
CA GLU A 276 -9.15 -10.45 -13.80
C GLU A 276 -8.55 -9.31 -12.95
N SER A 277 -7.91 -9.65 -11.82
CA SER A 277 -7.26 -8.66 -10.95
C SER A 277 -6.06 -8.01 -11.65
N LEU A 278 -5.26 -8.79 -12.38
CA LEU A 278 -4.15 -8.29 -13.18
C LEU A 278 -4.63 -7.33 -14.26
N GLN A 279 -5.70 -7.70 -14.96
CA GLN A 279 -6.30 -6.85 -15.99
C GLN A 279 -6.83 -5.55 -15.38
N ALA A 280 -7.51 -5.61 -14.23
CA ALA A 280 -7.98 -4.42 -13.53
C ALA A 280 -6.83 -3.51 -13.06
N ILE A 281 -5.70 -4.07 -12.63
CA ILE A 281 -4.49 -3.29 -12.32
C ILE A 281 -3.95 -2.63 -13.60
N ALA A 282 -3.78 -3.41 -14.68
CA ALA A 282 -3.29 -2.89 -15.95
C ALA A 282 -4.16 -1.75 -16.48
N ASP A 283 -5.48 -1.91 -16.42
CA ASP A 283 -6.44 -0.91 -16.91
C ASP A 283 -6.38 0.38 -16.09
N ARG A 284 -6.14 0.32 -14.77
CA ARG A 284 -5.91 1.52 -13.94
C ARG A 284 -4.69 2.30 -14.38
N TYR A 285 -3.57 1.63 -14.70
CA TYR A 285 -2.37 2.31 -15.21
C TYR A 285 -2.55 2.83 -16.65
N ARG A 286 -3.25 2.09 -17.51
CA ARG A 286 -3.53 2.54 -18.90
C ARG A 286 -4.45 3.76 -18.97
N ARG A 287 -5.37 3.88 -18.02
CA ARG A 287 -6.37 4.96 -17.99
C ARG A 287 -5.89 6.20 -17.23
N ASP A 288 -4.80 6.11 -16.48
CA ASP A 288 -4.27 7.22 -15.70
C ASP A 288 -3.97 8.43 -16.61
N GLY A 289 -4.55 9.59 -16.28
CA GLY A 289 -4.46 10.81 -17.07
C GLY A 289 -5.28 10.83 -18.37
N ARG A 290 -6.08 9.80 -18.67
CA ARG A 290 -7.00 9.80 -19.82
C ARG A 290 -8.37 10.36 -19.43
N ARG A 291 -9.20 10.66 -20.42
CA ARG A 291 -10.56 11.16 -20.20
C ARG A 291 -11.39 10.20 -19.32
N SER A 292 -12.03 10.74 -18.29
CA SER A 292 -12.89 9.98 -17.39
C SER A 292 -14.20 9.56 -18.08
N THR A 293 -14.82 8.47 -17.62
CA THR A 293 -16.15 8.04 -18.04
C THR A 293 -17.17 8.20 -16.91
N ASN A 294 -18.46 8.02 -17.20
CA ASN A 294 -19.52 8.19 -16.19
C ASN A 294 -19.58 7.04 -15.17
N GLU A 295 -18.88 5.94 -15.45
CA GLU A 295 -18.76 4.76 -14.60
C GLU A 295 -17.61 4.89 -13.58
N ASP A 296 -16.76 5.91 -13.71
CA ASP A 296 -15.64 6.11 -12.81
C ASP A 296 -16.10 6.63 -11.44
N PRO A 297 -15.54 6.09 -10.34
CA PRO A 297 -15.78 6.62 -9.01
C PRO A 297 -15.39 8.09 -8.91
N PRO A 298 -16.21 8.95 -8.29
CA PRO A 298 -15.97 10.39 -8.25
C PRO A 298 -14.63 10.77 -7.58
N GLU A 299 -14.12 9.95 -6.66
CA GLU A 299 -12.81 10.11 -6.03
C GLU A 299 -11.61 9.97 -6.98
N PHE A 300 -11.81 9.36 -8.16
CA PHE A 300 -10.78 9.20 -9.20
C PHE A 300 -11.01 10.14 -10.39
N VAL A 301 -12.03 11.00 -10.33
CA VAL A 301 -12.32 11.96 -11.39
C VAL A 301 -11.78 13.33 -11.00
N TYR A 302 -10.84 13.82 -11.80
CA TYR A 302 -10.32 15.17 -11.69
C TYR A 302 -10.84 15.99 -12.87
N ALA A 303 -11.12 17.25 -12.63
CA ALA A 303 -11.53 18.19 -13.65
C ALA A 303 -10.34 19.10 -13.98
N THR A 304 -10.02 19.20 -15.27
CA THR A 304 -9.06 20.17 -15.77
C THR A 304 -9.79 21.49 -15.96
N VAL A 305 -9.31 22.53 -15.31
CA VAL A 305 -9.93 23.86 -15.33
C VAL A 305 -8.93 24.87 -15.84
N ARG A 306 -9.41 25.84 -16.62
CA ARG A 306 -8.65 26.99 -17.09
C ARG A 306 -9.06 28.21 -16.28
N PHE A 307 -8.12 28.86 -15.60
CA PHE A 307 -8.41 30.06 -14.82
C PHE A 307 -8.68 31.24 -15.76
N THR A 308 -9.84 31.87 -15.65
CA THR A 308 -10.17 33.07 -16.46
C THR A 308 -9.71 34.35 -15.77
N LYS A 309 -9.44 34.30 -14.47
CA LYS A 309 -8.96 35.39 -13.63
C LYS A 309 -7.81 34.92 -12.75
N GLU A 310 -7.04 35.87 -12.24
CA GLU A 310 -6.03 35.61 -11.21
C GLU A 310 -6.72 35.09 -9.94
N TYR A 311 -6.22 33.97 -9.42
CA TYR A 311 -6.79 33.29 -8.26
C TYR A 311 -5.69 33.06 -7.22
N ALA A 312 -5.93 33.48 -5.98
CA ALA A 312 -4.99 33.27 -4.88
C ALA A 312 -5.58 32.23 -3.91
N GLU A 313 -4.83 31.17 -3.67
CA GLU A 313 -5.22 30.10 -2.74
C GLU A 313 -4.24 30.02 -1.58
N LYS A 314 -4.76 29.90 -0.37
CA LYS A 314 -3.94 29.70 0.82
C LYS A 314 -3.52 28.23 0.92
N VAL A 315 -2.22 27.99 0.86
CA VAL A 315 -1.60 26.65 0.87
C VAL A 315 -0.84 26.33 2.16
N ASP A 316 -0.49 27.34 2.96
CA ASP A 316 0.15 27.12 4.26
C ASP A 316 -0.91 27.12 5.36
N SER A 317 -0.82 26.15 6.27
CA SER A 317 -1.72 26.05 7.41
C SER A 317 -1.31 27.04 8.50
N ASP A 318 -2.28 27.69 9.15
CA ASP A 318 -2.04 28.45 10.38
C ASP A 318 -2.04 27.55 11.63
N ALA A 319 -2.36 26.25 11.47
CA ALA A 319 -2.48 25.33 12.59
C ALA A 319 -1.11 25.05 13.22
N PRO A 320 -1.00 25.07 14.57
CA PRO A 320 0.24 24.71 15.24
C PRO A 320 0.54 23.22 15.00
N LEU A 321 1.80 22.90 14.69
CA LEU A 321 2.25 21.51 14.58
C LEU A 321 1.91 20.73 15.85
N SER A 322 1.08 19.70 15.71
CA SER A 322 0.79 18.80 16.82
C SER A 322 1.96 17.82 16.99
N PRO A 323 2.63 17.76 18.15
CA PRO A 323 3.76 16.85 18.36
C PRO A 323 3.38 15.36 18.33
N LEU A 324 2.08 15.03 18.29
CA LEU A 324 1.59 13.65 18.16
C LEU A 324 1.19 13.25 16.73
N ASN A 325 0.95 14.22 15.83
CA ASN A 325 0.55 13.93 14.44
C ASN A 325 1.67 14.40 13.50
N SER A 326 2.43 13.46 12.97
CA SER A 326 3.47 13.71 11.95
C SER A 326 2.87 13.90 10.55
N GLU A 327 1.71 14.54 10.43
CA GLU A 327 1.08 14.78 9.14
C GLU A 327 1.65 16.07 8.54
N PHE A 328 2.18 15.97 7.32
CA PHE A 328 2.79 17.10 6.63
C PHE A 328 1.77 18.18 6.22
N PHE A 329 0.50 17.80 6.12
CA PHE A 329 -0.63 18.62 5.70
C PHE A 329 -1.79 18.53 6.69
N ASP A 330 -2.61 19.58 6.77
CA ASP A 330 -3.87 19.53 7.53
C ASP A 330 -5.01 18.85 6.76
N ALA A 331 -6.17 18.72 7.42
CA ALA A 331 -7.37 18.10 6.83
C ALA A 331 -7.89 18.83 5.58
N SER A 332 -7.46 20.08 5.37
CA SER A 332 -7.74 20.91 4.19
C SER A 332 -6.63 20.85 3.14
N GLY A 333 -5.57 20.06 3.37
CA GLY A 333 -4.45 19.89 2.46
C GLY A 333 -3.40 21.00 2.53
N GLN A 334 -3.44 21.87 3.55
CA GLN A 334 -2.47 22.96 3.71
C GLN A 334 -1.22 22.49 4.45
N ALA A 335 -0.05 22.96 4.02
CA ALA A 335 1.24 22.56 4.58
C ALA A 335 1.39 23.04 6.04
N GLN A 336 1.59 22.10 6.97
CA GLN A 336 1.86 22.40 8.38
C GLN A 336 3.35 22.50 8.68
N VAL A 337 4.19 21.78 7.93
CA VAL A 337 5.63 21.72 8.20
C VAL A 337 6.38 22.94 7.62
N PRO A 338 7.30 23.57 8.37
CA PRO A 338 7.91 24.84 7.95
C PRO A 338 8.73 24.77 6.66
N PHE A 339 9.23 23.59 6.29
CA PHE A 339 10.03 23.41 5.06
C PHE A 339 9.18 23.22 3.79
N LEU A 340 7.88 22.90 3.92
CA LEU A 340 6.93 22.87 2.80
C LEU A 340 6.14 24.18 2.68
N GLN A 341 6.17 25.01 3.72
CA GLN A 341 5.52 26.31 3.73
C GLN A 341 6.28 27.31 2.84
N ARG A 342 5.54 28.19 2.16
CA ARG A 342 6.14 29.26 1.36
C ARG A 342 6.68 30.41 2.20
N GLY A 343 6.16 30.60 3.41
CA GLY A 343 6.59 31.65 4.35
C GLY A 343 6.14 33.08 4.00
N GLU A 344 6.05 33.46 2.72
CA GLU A 344 5.55 34.77 2.27
C GLU A 344 4.01 34.81 2.19
N GLY A 345 3.35 34.86 3.36
CA GLY A 345 1.89 35.02 3.45
C GLY A 345 1.06 33.77 3.11
N GLY A 346 1.74 32.65 2.86
CA GLY A 346 1.13 31.32 2.80
C GLY A 346 0.16 31.08 1.66
N SER A 347 0.19 31.92 0.63
CA SER A 347 -0.72 31.84 -0.52
C SER A 347 0.04 31.65 -1.84
N VAL A 348 -0.59 30.93 -2.77
CA VAL A 348 -0.14 30.78 -4.16
C VAL A 348 -1.06 31.58 -5.05
N THR A 349 -0.47 32.48 -5.84
CA THR A 349 -1.17 33.19 -6.90
C THR A 349 -1.06 32.42 -8.21
N ILE A 350 -2.20 32.08 -8.78
CA ILE A 350 -2.37 31.42 -10.08
C ILE A 350 -2.78 32.49 -11.10
N LYS A 351 -2.04 32.61 -12.20
CA LYS A 351 -2.31 33.58 -13.27
C LYS A 351 -3.52 33.19 -14.11
N ALA A 352 -4.17 34.19 -14.72
CA ALA A 352 -5.16 33.94 -15.75
C ALA A 352 -4.55 33.15 -16.93
N ASP A 353 -5.39 32.34 -17.58
CA ASP A 353 -5.07 31.37 -18.64
C ASP A 353 -4.21 30.16 -18.23
N THR A 354 -3.93 29.99 -16.93
CA THR A 354 -3.25 28.79 -16.42
C THR A 354 -4.25 27.62 -16.37
N VAL A 355 -3.79 26.42 -16.74
CA VAL A 355 -4.59 25.19 -16.62
C VAL A 355 -4.11 24.36 -15.43
N GLY A 356 -5.05 23.92 -14.59
CA GLY A 356 -4.77 23.03 -13.46
C GLY A 356 -5.75 21.85 -13.44
N ALA A 357 -5.36 20.76 -12.78
CA ALA A 357 -6.23 19.60 -12.54
C ALA A 357 -6.59 19.53 -11.05
N PHE A 358 -7.88 19.52 -10.73
CA PHE A 358 -8.38 19.50 -9.36
C PHE A 358 -9.39 18.37 -9.17
N PRO A 359 -9.56 17.86 -7.93
CA PRO A 359 -10.66 16.95 -7.60
C PRO A 359 -12.00 17.54 -8.06
N LEU A 360 -12.89 16.70 -8.59
CA LEU A 360 -14.14 17.13 -9.23
C LEU A 360 -14.97 18.08 -8.35
N GLU A 361 -15.04 17.82 -7.05
CA GLU A 361 -15.79 18.67 -6.11
C GLU A 361 -15.21 20.09 -6.03
N GLN A 362 -13.90 20.21 -5.85
CA GLN A 362 -13.21 21.50 -5.77
C GLN A 362 -13.29 22.26 -7.11
N ALA A 363 -13.13 21.57 -8.23
CA ALA A 363 -13.28 22.16 -9.55
C ALA A 363 -14.69 22.72 -9.81
N ASN A 364 -15.74 22.02 -9.34
CA ASN A 364 -17.11 22.51 -9.44
C ASN A 364 -17.33 23.77 -8.59
N GLN A 365 -16.73 23.84 -7.40
CA GLN A 365 -16.78 25.04 -6.56
C GLN A 365 -16.06 26.23 -7.22
N LEU A 366 -14.87 26.00 -7.77
CA LEU A 366 -14.10 27.03 -8.48
C LEU A 366 -14.86 27.53 -9.73
N THR A 367 -15.50 26.63 -10.47
CA THR A 367 -16.30 26.98 -11.65
C THR A 367 -17.56 27.76 -11.26
N ALA A 368 -18.25 27.35 -10.19
CA ALA A 368 -19.41 28.05 -9.66
C ALA A 368 -19.09 29.46 -9.14
N SER A 369 -17.87 29.67 -8.63
CA SER A 369 -17.39 31.01 -8.22
C SER A 369 -17.09 31.95 -9.40
N GLY A 370 -17.05 31.44 -10.65
CA GLY A 370 -16.72 32.21 -11.84
C GLY A 370 -15.23 32.56 -11.98
N SER A 371 -14.36 31.81 -11.31
CA SER A 371 -12.89 31.99 -11.34
C SER A 371 -12.21 31.17 -12.44
N CYS A 372 -12.84 30.07 -12.89
CA CYS A 372 -12.31 29.18 -13.91
C CYS A 372 -13.43 28.59 -14.81
N GLU A 373 -13.02 28.09 -15.97
CA GLU A 373 -13.85 27.34 -16.91
C GLU A 373 -13.40 25.88 -16.96
N LEU A 374 -14.37 24.95 -17.00
CA LEU A 374 -14.10 23.52 -17.14
C LEU A 374 -13.63 23.19 -18.55
N VAL A 375 -12.46 22.56 -18.68
CA VAL A 375 -11.87 22.15 -19.97
C VAL A 375 -12.24 20.69 -20.26
N ASP A 376 -11.85 19.77 -19.38
CA ASP A 376 -12.18 18.35 -19.52
C ASP A 376 -12.22 17.65 -18.14
N ARG A 377 -12.50 16.36 -18.14
CA ARG A 377 -12.42 15.49 -16.96
C ARG A 377 -11.50 14.32 -17.24
N ILE A 378 -10.56 14.08 -16.34
CA ILE A 378 -9.55 13.04 -16.45
C ILE A 378 -9.70 12.03 -15.30
N TYR A 379 -9.40 10.77 -15.60
CA TYR A 379 -9.25 9.72 -14.60
C TYR A 379 -7.86 9.82 -13.99
N VAL A 380 -7.79 9.90 -12.66
CA VAL A 380 -6.55 9.96 -11.89
C VAL A 380 -6.51 8.77 -10.95
N ARG A 381 -5.52 7.91 -11.14
CA ARG A 381 -5.32 6.73 -10.31
C ARG A 381 -4.91 7.16 -8.90
N LYS A 382 -5.42 6.48 -7.87
CA LYS A 382 -4.92 6.67 -6.51
C LYS A 382 -3.44 6.26 -6.42
N LEU A 383 -2.58 7.17 -5.97
CA LEU A 383 -1.21 6.85 -5.60
C LEU A 383 -1.19 6.06 -4.30
N HIS A 384 -0.32 5.05 -4.25
CA HIS A 384 -0.17 4.19 -3.09
C HIS A 384 1.04 4.61 -2.24
N ASP A 385 0.78 4.88 -0.95
CA ASP A 385 1.82 4.82 0.07
C ASP A 385 2.03 3.36 0.46
N PHE A 386 3.05 2.74 -0.12
CA PHE A 386 3.37 1.34 0.12
C PHE A 386 3.76 1.07 1.58
N ALA A 387 4.40 2.01 2.27
CA ALA A 387 4.81 1.81 3.66
C ALA A 387 3.58 1.64 4.55
N SER A 388 2.65 2.60 4.48
CA SER A 388 1.39 2.54 5.24
C SER A 388 0.53 1.34 4.82
N ALA A 389 0.47 1.02 3.52
CA ALA A 389 -0.29 -0.12 3.02
C ALA A 389 0.25 -1.46 3.54
N PHE A 390 1.57 -1.67 3.56
CA PHE A 390 2.16 -2.90 4.09
C PHE A 390 1.97 -3.05 5.59
N HIS A 391 2.06 -1.96 6.36
CA HIS A 391 1.75 -1.97 7.79
C HIS A 391 0.30 -2.37 8.06
N ALA A 392 -0.65 -1.73 7.37
CA ALA A 392 -2.07 -2.07 7.50
C ALA A 392 -2.37 -3.53 7.14
N LEU A 393 -1.74 -4.05 6.08
CA LEU A 393 -1.88 -5.46 5.69
C LEU A 393 -1.26 -6.41 6.72
N TYR A 394 -0.13 -6.05 7.31
CA TYR A 394 0.51 -6.84 8.36
C TYR A 394 -0.36 -6.89 9.63
N ASP A 395 -0.90 -5.76 10.06
CA ASP A 395 -1.82 -5.70 11.21
C ASP A 395 -3.07 -6.56 10.98
N GLN A 396 -3.64 -6.49 9.77
CA GLN A 396 -4.75 -7.33 9.38
C GLN A 396 -4.37 -8.83 9.40
N TYR A 397 -3.16 -9.17 8.94
CA TYR A 397 -2.65 -10.53 9.01
C TYR A 397 -2.52 -11.03 10.46
N ILE A 398 -1.97 -10.21 11.36
CA ILE A 398 -1.82 -10.56 12.79
C ILE A 398 -3.20 -10.78 13.43
N ASP A 399 -4.17 -9.91 13.15
CA ASP A 399 -5.55 -10.08 13.64
C ASP A 399 -6.17 -11.38 13.14
N ILE A 400 -6.08 -11.68 11.83
CA ILE A 400 -6.58 -12.93 11.24
C ILE A 400 -5.88 -14.16 11.83
N SER A 401 -4.56 -14.10 11.99
CA SER A 401 -3.75 -15.19 12.57
C SER A 401 -4.17 -15.48 14.02
N ASN A 402 -4.38 -14.44 14.83
CA ASN A 402 -4.85 -14.58 16.21
C ASN A 402 -6.28 -15.15 16.27
N LYS A 403 -7.19 -14.69 15.39
CA LYS A 403 -8.53 -15.24 15.25
C LYS A 403 -8.51 -16.72 14.85
N SER A 404 -7.64 -17.10 13.91
CA SER A 404 -7.46 -18.50 13.48
C SER A 404 -7.00 -19.39 14.64
N LYS A 405 -6.02 -18.96 15.44
CA LYS A 405 -5.57 -19.68 16.64
C LYS A 405 -6.69 -19.86 17.67
N SER A 406 -7.47 -18.79 17.92
CA SER A 406 -8.62 -18.85 18.83
C SER A 406 -9.69 -19.83 18.34
N GLN A 407 -9.99 -19.84 17.03
CA GLN A 407 -10.92 -20.79 16.43
C GLN A 407 -10.43 -22.23 16.53
N ALA A 408 -9.13 -22.49 16.30
CA ALA A 408 -8.55 -23.82 16.46
C ALA A 408 -8.69 -24.32 17.90
N TYR A 409 -8.41 -23.47 18.90
CA TYR A 409 -8.62 -23.80 20.30
C TYR A 409 -10.08 -24.14 20.61
N ASN A 410 -11.03 -23.34 20.11
CA ASN A 410 -12.46 -23.58 20.31
C ASN A 410 -12.91 -24.90 19.67
N ARG A 411 -12.41 -25.23 18.47
CA ARG A 411 -12.68 -26.51 17.81
C ARG A 411 -12.17 -27.67 18.66
N ASP A 412 -10.95 -27.59 19.17
CA ASP A 412 -10.35 -28.67 19.96
C ASP A 412 -11.12 -28.89 21.28
N GLN A 413 -11.65 -27.83 21.90
CA GLN A 413 -12.54 -27.91 23.07
C GLN A 413 -13.89 -28.58 22.72
N LEU A 414 -14.50 -28.22 21.58
CA LEU A 414 -15.74 -28.85 21.12
C LEU A 414 -15.55 -30.34 20.80
N ASP A 415 -14.42 -30.70 20.19
CA ASP A 415 -14.08 -32.10 19.92
C ASP A 415 -13.90 -32.90 21.22
N ALA A 416 -13.27 -32.31 22.24
CA ALA A 416 -13.17 -32.92 23.56
C ALA A 416 -14.55 -33.08 24.23
N ALA A 417 -15.41 -32.06 24.15
CA ALA A 417 -16.77 -32.11 24.67
C ALA A 417 -17.64 -33.18 23.95
N ASN A 418 -17.53 -33.29 22.63
CA ASN A 418 -18.22 -34.31 21.83
C ASN A 418 -17.78 -35.73 22.19
N LYS A 419 -16.48 -35.94 22.43
CA LYS A 419 -15.95 -37.22 22.92
C LYS A 419 -16.54 -37.58 24.29
N ASN A 420 -16.57 -36.62 25.22
CA ASN A 420 -17.17 -36.82 26.54
C ASN A 420 -18.67 -37.10 26.46
N LEU A 421 -19.41 -36.38 25.61
CA LEU A 421 -20.84 -36.61 25.40
C LEU A 421 -21.11 -38.01 24.85
N THR A 422 -20.29 -38.46 23.89
CA THR A 422 -20.37 -39.83 23.36
C THR A 422 -20.20 -40.89 24.44
N LEU A 423 -19.24 -40.70 25.36
CA LEU A 423 -19.06 -41.60 26.51
C LEU A 423 -20.26 -41.59 27.47
N VAL A 424 -20.84 -40.41 27.73
CA VAL A 424 -22.04 -40.29 28.57
C VAL A 424 -23.23 -40.99 27.93
N ILE A 425 -23.43 -40.84 26.62
CA ILE A 425 -24.51 -41.51 25.87
C ILE A 425 -24.35 -43.03 25.99
N GLN A 426 -23.15 -43.57 25.75
CA GLN A 426 -22.86 -44.99 25.89
C GLN A 426 -23.17 -45.48 27.31
N LYS A 427 -22.68 -44.78 28.34
CA LYS A 427 -22.95 -45.14 29.73
C LYS A 427 -24.45 -45.14 30.06
N ARG A 428 -25.21 -44.16 29.55
CA ARG A 428 -26.66 -44.09 29.75
C ARG A 428 -27.40 -45.22 29.04
N GLN A 429 -26.95 -45.63 27.86
CA GLN A 429 -27.50 -46.80 27.15
C GLN A 429 -27.24 -48.09 27.94
N ASP A 430 -26.04 -48.25 28.51
CA ASP A 430 -25.69 -49.40 29.36
C ASP A 430 -26.48 -49.43 30.67
N GLU A 431 -26.64 -48.29 31.34
CA GLU A 431 -27.48 -48.18 32.55
C GLU A 431 -28.93 -48.53 32.25
N ARG A 432 -29.47 -48.04 31.13
CA ARG A 432 -30.84 -48.32 30.71
C ARG A 432 -31.06 -49.81 30.47
N SER A 433 -30.16 -50.49 29.75
CA SER A 433 -30.29 -51.93 29.47
C SER A 433 -30.26 -52.79 30.75
N LYS A 434 -29.42 -52.41 31.72
CA LYS A 434 -29.41 -53.03 33.06
C LYS A 434 -30.72 -52.84 33.80
N VAL A 435 -31.26 -51.62 33.84
CA VAL A 435 -32.56 -51.34 34.48
C VAL A 435 -33.71 -52.09 33.79
N GLU A 436 -33.69 -52.22 32.46
CA GLU A 436 -34.68 -53.02 31.72
C GLU A 436 -34.59 -54.51 32.08
N THR A 437 -33.36 -55.02 32.30
CA THR A 437 -33.12 -56.40 32.76
C THR A 437 -33.63 -56.61 34.19
N ASP A 438 -33.29 -55.70 35.12
CA ASP A 438 -33.74 -55.76 36.52
C ASP A 438 -35.27 -55.68 36.62
N LEU A 439 -35.90 -54.81 35.83
CA LEU A 439 -37.36 -54.74 35.73
C LEU A 439 -37.96 -56.09 35.28
N GLY A 440 -37.29 -56.79 34.37
CA GLY A 440 -37.65 -58.14 33.95
C GLY A 440 -37.62 -59.14 35.12
N PHE A 441 -36.56 -59.13 35.93
CA PHE A 441 -36.44 -59.98 37.11
C PHE A 441 -37.51 -59.67 38.16
N VAL A 442 -37.73 -58.39 38.48
CA VAL A 442 -38.76 -57.97 39.45
C VAL A 442 -40.16 -58.42 39.02
N LYS A 443 -40.48 -58.34 37.72
CA LYS A 443 -41.75 -58.87 37.20
C LYS A 443 -41.87 -60.38 37.39
N GLN A 444 -40.82 -61.14 37.08
CA GLN A 444 -40.80 -62.59 37.28
C GLN A 444 -40.95 -62.97 38.77
N GLU A 445 -40.28 -62.24 39.67
CA GLU A 445 -40.42 -62.44 41.11
C GLU A 445 -41.82 -62.12 41.59
N ALA A 446 -42.42 -61.02 41.14
CA ALA A 446 -43.79 -60.66 41.46
C ALA A 446 -44.78 -61.76 41.02
N ASP A 447 -44.61 -62.31 39.81
CA ASP A 447 -45.42 -63.43 39.32
C ASP A 447 -45.22 -64.71 40.16
N ARG A 448 -43.97 -65.00 40.56
CA ARG A 448 -43.67 -66.14 41.46
C ARG A 448 -44.32 -65.96 42.81
N VAL A 449 -44.20 -64.79 43.44
CA VAL A 449 -44.85 -64.48 44.72
C VAL A 449 -46.36 -64.61 44.60
N LYS A 450 -46.96 -64.06 43.54
CA LYS A 450 -48.40 -64.22 43.27
C LYS A 450 -48.82 -65.69 43.17
N SER A 451 -48.03 -66.52 42.46
CA SER A 451 -48.29 -67.96 42.35
C SER A 451 -48.17 -68.69 43.69
N LEU A 452 -47.25 -68.25 44.56
CA LEU A 452 -47.01 -68.85 45.86
C LEU A 452 -48.11 -68.47 46.85
N VAL A 453 -48.54 -67.19 46.85
CA VAL A 453 -49.71 -66.73 47.60
C VAL A 453 -50.96 -67.51 47.17
N GLY A 454 -51.18 -67.69 45.87
CA GLY A 454 -52.30 -68.48 45.36
C GLY A 454 -52.27 -69.94 45.83
N ARG A 455 -51.09 -70.59 45.81
CA ARG A 455 -50.90 -71.95 46.36
C ARG A 455 -51.17 -72.01 47.86
N LEU A 456 -50.61 -71.08 48.65
CA LEU A 456 -50.83 -71.04 50.08
C LEU A 456 -52.31 -70.82 50.45
N GLN A 457 -53.03 -70.01 49.68
CA GLN A 457 -54.48 -69.84 49.87
C GLN A 457 -55.25 -71.13 49.59
N GLN A 458 -54.84 -71.89 48.55
CA GLN A 458 -55.43 -73.19 48.24
C GLN A 458 -55.10 -74.25 49.30
N ASP A 459 -53.87 -74.27 49.81
CA ASP A 459 -53.48 -75.18 50.89
C ASP A 459 -54.20 -74.84 52.19
N LEU A 460 -54.39 -73.54 52.49
CA LEU A 460 -55.17 -73.09 53.64
C LEU A 460 -56.63 -73.53 53.55
N SER A 461 -57.28 -73.40 52.37
CA SER A 461 -58.66 -73.85 52.21
C SER A 461 -58.77 -75.38 52.30
N ALA A 462 -57.84 -76.12 51.68
CA ALA A 462 -57.80 -77.57 51.77
C ALA A 462 -57.58 -78.08 53.20
N THR A 463 -56.69 -77.45 53.97
CA THR A 463 -56.46 -77.80 55.38
C THR A 463 -57.66 -77.44 56.25
N GLN A 464 -58.33 -76.30 56.02
CA GLN A 464 -59.59 -75.96 56.69
C GLN A 464 -60.68 -76.99 56.41
N ASP A 465 -60.83 -77.45 55.17
CA ASP A 465 -61.82 -78.46 54.81
C ASP A 465 -61.47 -79.84 55.37
N HIS A 466 -60.18 -80.19 55.43
CA HIS A 466 -59.72 -81.41 56.10
C HIS A 466 -60.01 -81.36 57.60
N LEU A 467 -59.72 -80.24 58.28
CA LEU A 467 -60.04 -80.04 59.70
C LEU A 467 -61.55 -80.13 59.97
N ARG A 468 -62.39 -79.54 59.10
CA ARG A 468 -63.85 -79.69 59.19
C ARG A 468 -64.29 -81.14 59.04
N THR A 469 -63.65 -81.90 58.15
CA THR A 469 -63.93 -83.33 57.94
C THR A 469 -63.54 -84.16 59.15
N LEU A 470 -62.34 -83.95 59.70
CA LEU A 470 -61.89 -84.60 60.94
C LEU A 470 -62.78 -84.26 62.13
N PHE A 471 -63.19 -83.00 62.26
CA PHE A 471 -64.10 -82.58 63.32
C PHE A 471 -65.45 -83.31 63.22
N ARG A 472 -66.02 -83.42 62.02
CA ARG A 472 -67.25 -84.20 61.78
C ARG A 472 -67.07 -85.68 62.08
N ALA A 473 -65.93 -86.27 61.69
CA ALA A 473 -65.63 -87.67 61.96
C ALA A 473 -65.47 -87.94 63.46
N ASN A 474 -64.77 -87.06 64.19
CA ASN A 474 -64.65 -87.15 65.65
C ASN A 474 -66.02 -87.02 66.32
N LEU A 475 -66.86 -86.07 65.88
CA LEU A 475 -68.22 -85.93 66.42
C LEU A 475 -69.07 -87.18 66.18
N ALA A 476 -68.96 -87.80 65.00
CA ALA A 476 -69.65 -89.05 64.69
C ALA A 476 -69.14 -90.21 65.58
N LEU A 477 -67.82 -90.32 65.78
CA LEU A 477 -67.23 -91.32 66.69
C LEU A 477 -67.65 -91.10 68.14
N GLU A 478 -67.73 -89.85 68.62
CA GLU A 478 -68.26 -89.53 69.95
C GLU A 478 -69.73 -89.96 70.08
N GLN A 479 -70.55 -89.72 69.05
CA GLN A 479 -71.94 -90.18 69.03
C GLN A 479 -72.04 -91.71 69.01
N GLU A 480 -71.18 -92.40 68.27
CA GLU A 480 -71.10 -93.86 68.27
C GLU A 480 -70.66 -94.41 69.63
N LEU A 481 -69.64 -93.83 70.26
CA LEU A 481 -69.18 -94.20 71.60
C LEU A 481 -70.27 -93.98 72.64
N ALA A 482 -70.97 -92.85 72.61
CA ALA A 482 -72.11 -92.59 73.49
C ALA A 482 -73.25 -93.60 73.24
N GLY A 483 -73.47 -93.99 71.99
CA GLY A 483 -74.40 -95.06 71.62
C GLY A 483 -73.99 -96.42 72.17
N ILE A 484 -72.71 -96.79 72.08
CA ILE A 484 -72.14 -98.03 72.62
C ILE A 484 -72.20 -98.03 74.15
N GLU A 485 -71.85 -96.92 74.81
CA GLU A 485 -71.93 -96.77 76.26
C GLU A 485 -73.36 -96.96 76.76
N LYS A 486 -74.33 -96.34 76.08
CA LYS A 486 -75.75 -96.56 76.34
C LYS A 486 -76.16 -98.03 76.12
N ALA A 487 -75.67 -98.67 75.05
CA ALA A 487 -75.97 -100.07 74.79
C ALA A 487 -75.34 -101.02 75.84
N ILE A 488 -74.15 -100.70 76.36
CA ILE A 488 -73.50 -101.44 77.46
C ILE A 488 -74.28 -101.24 78.75
N LEU A 489 -74.69 -100.01 79.08
CA LEU A 489 -75.55 -99.71 80.22
C LEU A 489 -76.87 -100.49 80.14
N ASP A 490 -77.54 -100.47 78.98
CA ASP A 490 -78.77 -101.23 78.74
C ASP A 490 -78.55 -102.75 78.83
N ARG A 491 -77.35 -103.25 78.55
CA ARG A 491 -76.99 -104.67 78.67
C ARG A 491 -76.71 -105.05 80.12
N ALA A 492 -75.92 -104.24 80.83
CA ALA A 492 -75.66 -104.39 82.26
C ALA A 492 -76.96 -104.31 83.06
N GLN A 493 -77.86 -103.39 82.70
CA GLN A 493 -79.17 -103.26 83.34
C GLN A 493 -80.06 -104.48 83.07
N ARG A 494 -80.04 -105.03 81.85
CA ARG A 494 -80.69 -106.32 81.53
C ARG A 494 -80.08 -107.52 82.25
N GLU A 495 -78.78 -107.52 82.51
CA GLU A 495 -78.13 -108.58 83.31
C GLU A 495 -78.44 -108.43 84.80
N VAL A 496 -78.55 -107.21 85.32
CA VAL A 496 -79.05 -106.94 86.68
C VAL A 496 -80.51 -107.39 86.82
N GLU A 497 -81.38 -107.10 85.85
CA GLU A 497 -82.76 -107.57 85.84
C GLU A 497 -82.86 -109.10 85.79
N ARG A 498 -81.95 -109.77 85.06
CA ARG A 498 -81.86 -111.25 85.05
C ARG A 498 -81.32 -111.82 86.36
N ALA A 499 -80.42 -111.13 87.05
CA ALA A 499 -79.88 -111.56 88.34
C ALA A 499 -80.90 -111.37 89.49
N VAL A 500 -81.80 -110.38 89.39
CA VAL A 500 -82.88 -110.16 90.36
C VAL A 500 -84.05 -111.15 90.17
N ALA A 501 -84.16 -111.78 89.00
CA ALA A 501 -85.23 -112.73 88.67
C ALA A 501 -84.93 -114.20 89.03
N SER A 502 -83.89 -114.50 89.82
CA SER A 502 -83.55 -115.87 90.24
C SER A 502 -83.72 -116.07 91.76
N PRO A 503 -84.83 -116.65 92.23
CA PRO A 503 -84.90 -117.54 93.39
C PRO A 503 -84.72 -119.01 93.01
#